data_AF-A0A654E4J1-F1
#
_entry.id   AF-A0A654E4J1-F1
#
_cell.length_a   1.000
_cell.length_b   1.000
_cell.length_c   1.000
_cell.angle_alpha   90.00
_cell.angle_beta   90.00
_cell.angle_gamma   90.00
#
_symmetry.space_group_name_H-M   'P 1'
#
loop_
_entity.id
_entity.type
_entity.pdbx_description
1 polymer ?
#
loop_
_entity_poly.entity_id
_entity_poly.type
_entity_poly.pdbx_seq_one_letter_code
_entity_poly.pdbx_strand_id
1 'polypeptide(L)'
;MNKSRPIVIVFFVIVFGLPIAWYFFLQAFGENRFDLPVLGEWNTTCINDSSFVVLDANLAMDFVNERNRIIAKMKDLQKMNYHEYPLDSCGLPGSIYLVDNGRMIRGEFELNREEVDRLLAEIDIYLLNLDNGTDYSNQ
;
A
#
# COMPACT_ATOMS: atom_id res chain seq x y z
N MET A 1 41.60 18.96 -39.46
CA MET A 1 40.60 17.98 -38.96
C MET A 1 39.21 18.54 -39.19
N ASN A 2 38.35 17.82 -39.94
CA ASN A 2 36.99 18.29 -40.26
C ASN A 2 36.14 18.34 -38.98
N LYS A 3 35.88 19.56 -38.50
CA LYS A 3 35.16 19.87 -37.25
C LYS A 3 33.72 19.32 -37.24
N SER A 4 33.18 18.98 -38.41
CA SER A 4 31.85 18.41 -38.62
C SER A 4 31.72 16.92 -38.28
N ARG A 5 32.79 16.12 -38.40
CA ARG A 5 32.76 14.68 -38.09
C ARG A 5 32.39 14.35 -36.64
N PRO A 6 32.99 15.00 -35.62
CA PRO A 6 32.61 14.71 -34.23
C PRO A 6 31.17 15.14 -33.89
N ILE A 7 30.67 16.21 -34.51
CA ILE A 7 29.29 16.71 -34.29
C ILE A 7 28.25 15.71 -34.80
N VAL A 8 28.47 15.13 -35.98
CA VAL A 8 27.55 14.13 -36.55
C VAL A 8 27.52 12.86 -35.69
N ILE A 9 28.67 12.43 -35.17
CA ILE A 9 28.74 11.26 -34.28
C ILE A 9 27.96 11.52 -32.99
N VAL A 10 28.13 12.68 -32.37
CA VAL A 10 27.39 13.07 -31.15
C VAL A 10 25.89 13.13 -31.42
N PHE A 11 25.47 13.68 -32.56
CA PHE A 11 24.06 13.72 -32.94
C PHE A 11 23.45 12.32 -33.04
N PHE A 12 24.13 11.37 -33.69
CA PHE A 12 23.67 9.98 -33.79
C PHE A 12 23.60 9.30 -32.41
N VAL A 13 24.59 9.52 -31.53
CA VAL A 13 24.56 8.96 -30.17
C VAL A 13 23.38 9.49 -29.37
N ILE A 14 23.02 10.76 -29.50
CA ILE A 14 21.87 11.32 -28.79
C ILE A 14 20.56 10.78 -29.38
N VAL A 15 20.40 10.79 -30.70
CA VAL A 15 19.16 10.37 -31.37
C VAL A 15 18.84 8.90 -31.13
N PHE A 16 19.84 8.03 -31.10
CA PHE A 16 19.62 6.59 -30.86
C PHE A 16 19.82 6.19 -29.41
N GLY A 17 20.75 6.82 -28.70
CA GLY A 17 21.03 6.52 -27.30
C GLY A 17 19.95 7.00 -26.35
N LEU A 18 19.32 8.15 -26.61
CA LEU A 18 18.28 8.69 -25.72
C LEU A 18 17.01 7.82 -25.70
N PRO A 19 16.45 7.33 -26.83
CA PRO A 19 15.34 6.37 -26.80
C PRO A 19 15.70 5.05 -26.11
N ILE A 20 16.91 4.54 -26.31
CA ILE A 20 17.37 3.30 -25.67
C ILE A 20 17.51 3.49 -24.17
N ALA A 21 18.15 4.58 -23.73
CA ALA A 21 18.28 4.93 -22.33
C ALA A 21 16.91 5.17 -21.68
N TRP A 22 15.98 5.81 -22.39
CA TRP A 22 14.60 6.01 -21.93
C TRP A 22 13.85 4.69 -21.76
N TYR A 23 13.97 3.77 -22.72
CA TYR A 23 13.40 2.44 -22.62
C TYR A 23 13.92 1.68 -21.40
N PHE A 24 15.24 1.65 -21.19
CA PHE A 24 15.83 0.99 -20.02
C PHE A 24 15.47 1.70 -18.71
N PHE A 25 15.35 3.03 -18.71
CA PHE A 25 14.88 3.79 -17.57
C PHE A 25 13.44 3.39 -17.19
N LEU A 26 12.53 3.35 -18.16
CA LEU A 26 11.15 2.89 -17.94
C LEU A 26 11.09 1.41 -17.55
N GLN A 27 11.99 0.56 -18.04
CA GLN A 27 12.03 -0.84 -17.61
C GLN A 27 12.54 -0.98 -16.17
N ALA A 28 13.53 -0.18 -15.77
CA ALA A 28 14.11 -0.22 -14.43
C ALA A 28 13.21 0.43 -13.36
N PHE A 29 12.52 1.52 -13.71
CA PHE A 29 11.72 2.32 -12.77
C PHE A 29 10.20 2.26 -13.04
N GLY A 30 9.76 1.61 -14.12
CA GLY A 30 8.34 1.45 -14.45
C GLY A 30 7.69 0.24 -13.77
N GLU A 31 8.46 -0.60 -13.09
CA GLU A 31 7.89 -1.50 -12.09
C GLU A 31 7.45 -0.64 -10.90
N ASN A 32 6.18 -0.23 -10.91
CA ASN A 32 5.54 0.43 -9.77
C ASN A 32 5.48 -0.55 -8.59
N ARG A 33 6.55 -0.62 -7.81
CA ARG A 33 6.57 -1.28 -6.50
C ARG A 33 5.89 -0.36 -5.52
N PHE A 34 4.56 -0.32 -5.57
CA PHE A 34 3.74 0.32 -4.54
C PHE A 34 3.81 -0.55 -3.28
N ASP A 35 4.98 -0.62 -2.66
CA ASP A 35 5.18 -1.33 -1.41
C ASP A 35 4.64 -0.47 -0.26
N LEU A 36 3.80 -1.08 0.58
CA LEU A 36 3.29 -0.44 1.78
C LEU A 36 4.36 -0.48 2.88
N PRO A 37 4.63 0.65 3.56
CA PRO A 37 5.63 0.69 4.61
C PRO A 37 5.26 -0.23 5.77
N VAL A 38 6.26 -0.81 6.42
CA VAL A 38 6.08 -1.50 7.70
C VAL A 38 6.18 -0.48 8.82
N LEU A 39 5.11 -0.31 9.59
CA LEU A 39 5.10 0.60 10.74
C LEU A 39 5.51 -0.11 12.05
N GLY A 40 5.28 -1.41 12.14
CA GLY A 40 5.65 -2.22 13.29
C GLY A 40 5.04 -3.61 13.25
N GLU A 41 5.31 -4.39 14.30
CA GLU A 41 4.74 -5.74 14.47
C GLU A 41 3.41 -5.68 15.22
N TRP A 42 2.43 -6.46 14.77
CA TRP A 42 1.18 -6.69 15.47
C TRP A 42 1.40 -7.70 16.61
N ASN A 43 1.67 -7.19 17.81
CA ASN A 43 1.97 -7.98 19.00
C ASN A 43 0.80 -8.05 20.01
N THR A 44 -0.42 -7.72 19.60
CA THR A 44 -1.59 -7.81 20.50
C THR A 44 -2.27 -9.17 20.40
N THR A 45 -2.81 -9.64 21.52
CA THR A 45 -3.58 -10.90 21.60
C THR A 45 -5.04 -10.73 21.19
N CYS A 46 -5.49 -9.50 20.93
CA CYS A 46 -6.91 -9.20 20.69
C CYS A 46 -7.46 -9.82 19.39
N ILE A 47 -6.64 -9.87 18.35
CA ILE A 47 -7.02 -10.39 17.04
C ILE A 47 -5.89 -11.28 16.56
N ASN A 48 -6.24 -12.50 16.18
CA ASN A 48 -5.30 -13.52 15.74
C ASN A 48 -5.74 -14.12 14.40
N ASP A 49 -5.69 -13.28 13.37
CA ASP A 49 -5.97 -13.63 11.99
C ASP A 49 -4.72 -13.47 11.13
N SER A 50 -4.76 -13.98 9.89
CA SER A 50 -3.64 -13.84 8.95
C SER A 50 -3.48 -12.40 8.48
N SER A 51 -4.41 -11.87 7.68
CA SER A 51 -4.47 -10.47 7.26
C SER A 51 -5.84 -9.90 7.55
N PHE A 52 -5.86 -8.70 8.09
CA PHE A 52 -7.10 -8.07 8.52
C PHE A 52 -7.01 -6.56 8.59
N VAL A 53 -8.19 -5.95 8.50
CA VAL A 53 -8.42 -4.56 8.89
C VAL A 53 -9.19 -4.59 10.20
N VAL A 54 -8.72 -3.86 11.18
CA VAL A 54 -9.45 -3.66 12.45
C VAL A 54 -9.82 -2.19 12.61
N LEU A 55 -11.07 -1.96 12.99
CA LEU A 55 -11.63 -0.66 13.32
C LEU A 55 -12.00 -0.60 14.81
N ASP A 56 -11.74 0.53 15.46
CA ASP A 56 -12.20 0.78 16.82
C ASP A 56 -13.73 0.81 16.89
N ALA A 57 -14.30 -0.16 17.60
CA ALA A 57 -15.76 -0.32 17.70
C ALA A 57 -16.47 0.83 18.44
N ASN A 58 -15.79 1.51 19.37
CA ASN A 58 -16.35 2.63 20.11
C ASN A 58 -16.45 3.86 19.19
N LEU A 59 -15.38 4.18 18.46
CA LEU A 59 -15.34 5.30 17.53
C LEU A 59 -16.21 5.05 16.28
N ALA A 60 -16.35 3.80 15.86
CA ALA A 60 -17.17 3.41 14.72
C ALA A 60 -18.64 3.85 14.82
N MET A 61 -19.16 4.01 16.05
CA MET A 61 -20.54 4.47 16.27
C MET A 61 -20.73 5.95 15.93
N ASP A 62 -19.69 6.77 16.09
CA ASP A 62 -19.75 8.21 15.84
C ASP A 62 -19.55 8.55 14.35
N PHE A 63 -18.86 7.69 13.60
CA PHE A 63 -18.50 7.89 12.19
C PHE A 63 -19.16 6.83 11.28
N VAL A 64 -20.49 6.82 11.27
CA VAL A 64 -21.30 5.81 10.56
C VAL A 64 -21.02 5.75 9.06
N ASN A 65 -20.77 6.90 8.41
CA ASN A 65 -20.54 6.95 6.98
C ASN A 65 -19.21 6.29 6.61
N GLU A 66 -18.15 6.65 7.32
CA GLU A 66 -16.80 6.13 7.20
C GLU A 66 -16.77 4.61 7.45
N ARG A 67 -17.38 4.18 8.56
CA ARG A 67 -17.57 2.77 8.90
C ARG A 67 -18.25 2.00 7.77
N ASN A 68 -19.37 2.51 7.24
CA ASN A 68 -20.12 1.85 6.19
C ASN A 68 -19.32 1.71 4.88
N ARG A 69 -18.45 2.68 4.57
CA ARG A 69 -17.56 2.60 3.40
C ARG A 69 -16.53 1.51 3.56
N ILE A 70 -15.92 1.38 4.74
CA ILE A 70 -14.97 0.31 5.05
C ILE A 70 -15.68 -1.05 4.95
N ILE A 71 -16.83 -1.21 5.60
CA ILE A 71 -17.61 -2.46 5.55
C ILE A 71 -17.98 -2.83 4.12
N ALA A 72 -18.42 -1.86 3.31
CA ALA A 72 -18.77 -2.10 1.92
C ALA A 72 -17.56 -2.60 1.11
N LYS A 73 -16.38 -1.97 1.30
CA LYS A 73 -15.14 -2.41 0.66
C LYS A 73 -14.73 -3.82 1.10
N MET A 74 -14.73 -4.08 2.40
CA MET A 74 -14.33 -5.39 2.93
C MET A 74 -15.27 -6.52 2.45
N LYS A 75 -16.56 -6.23 2.32
CA LYS A 75 -17.55 -7.15 1.77
C LYS A 75 -17.35 -7.44 0.28
N ASP A 76 -16.94 -6.44 -0.50
CA ASP A 76 -16.66 -6.57 -1.93
C ASP A 76 -15.42 -7.42 -2.20
N LEU A 77 -14.37 -7.21 -1.40
CA LEU A 77 -13.09 -7.88 -1.61
C LEU A 77 -13.10 -9.36 -1.20
N GLN A 78 -13.70 -9.70 -0.06
CA GLN A 78 -13.72 -11.07 0.53
C GLN A 78 -12.33 -11.77 0.66
N LYS A 79 -11.23 -11.02 0.52
CA LYS A 79 -9.84 -11.54 0.58
C LYS A 79 -9.13 -11.27 1.91
N MET A 80 -9.64 -10.34 2.71
CA MET A 80 -9.09 -9.97 4.01
C MET A 80 -10.20 -9.99 5.06
N ASN A 81 -9.82 -10.30 6.31
CA ASN A 81 -10.77 -10.28 7.42
C ASN A 81 -11.00 -8.85 7.91
N TYR A 82 -12.19 -8.60 8.44
CA TYR A 82 -12.57 -7.31 9.00
C TYR A 82 -13.09 -7.50 10.41
N HIS A 83 -12.57 -6.71 11.35
CA HIS A 83 -12.96 -6.76 12.75
C HIS A 83 -13.34 -5.37 13.26
N GLU A 84 -14.39 -5.31 14.06
CA GLU A 84 -14.70 -4.16 14.91
C GLU A 84 -14.42 -4.57 16.34
N TYR A 85 -13.43 -3.95 16.97
CA TYR A 85 -13.03 -4.28 18.33
C TYR A 85 -12.66 -3.00 19.10
N PRO A 86 -12.94 -2.88 20.41
CA PRO A 86 -12.49 -1.73 21.20
C PRO A 86 -10.96 -1.72 21.30
N LEU A 87 -10.27 -0.89 20.52
CA LEU A 87 -8.82 -0.92 20.37
C LEU A 87 -8.09 -0.39 21.61
N ASP A 88 -8.74 0.51 22.36
CA ASP A 88 -8.27 0.95 23.68
C ASP A 88 -8.00 -0.23 24.63
N SER A 89 -8.83 -1.27 24.57
CA SER A 89 -8.69 -2.47 25.41
C SER A 89 -7.48 -3.32 25.02
N CYS A 90 -6.97 -3.11 23.79
CA CYS A 90 -5.81 -3.78 23.22
C CYS A 90 -4.51 -2.99 23.40
N GLY A 91 -4.57 -1.82 24.04
CA GLY A 91 -3.43 -0.91 24.19
C GLY A 91 -2.99 -0.28 22.88
N LEU A 92 -3.90 -0.20 21.90
CA LEU A 92 -3.64 0.39 20.59
C LEU A 92 -4.25 1.79 20.54
N PRO A 93 -3.44 2.85 20.29
CA PRO A 93 -3.93 4.23 20.33
C PRO A 93 -4.64 4.69 19.06
N GLY A 94 -4.47 3.97 17.94
CA GLY A 94 -5.03 4.31 16.64
C GLY A 94 -6.47 3.86 16.47
N SER A 95 -7.18 4.47 15.51
CA SER A 95 -8.59 4.16 15.26
C SER A 95 -8.78 2.99 14.30
N ILE A 96 -7.87 2.81 13.34
CA ILE A 96 -7.91 1.75 12.34
C ILE A 96 -6.50 1.23 12.11
N TYR A 97 -6.36 -0.09 11.98
CA TYR A 97 -5.10 -0.73 11.56
C TYR A 97 -5.32 -1.66 10.37
N LEU A 98 -4.40 -1.59 9.41
CA LEU A 98 -4.23 -2.56 8.33
C LEU A 98 -3.05 -3.47 8.69
N VAL A 99 -3.33 -4.76 8.82
CA VAL A 99 -2.34 -5.78 9.19
C VAL A 99 -2.26 -6.84 8.11
N ASP A 100 -1.04 -7.13 7.67
CA ASP A 100 -0.79 -8.13 6.64
C ASP A 100 -0.66 -9.56 7.19
N ASN A 101 -0.51 -10.53 6.28
CA ASN A 101 -0.29 -11.94 6.59
C ASN A 101 0.94 -12.24 7.45
N GLY A 102 1.94 -11.36 7.46
CA GLY A 102 3.14 -11.46 8.28
C GLY A 102 2.96 -10.91 9.70
N ARG A 103 1.74 -10.49 10.06
CA ARG A 103 1.45 -9.74 11.30
C ARG A 103 2.22 -8.43 11.38
N MET A 104 2.47 -7.80 10.24
CA MET A 104 3.07 -6.49 10.17
C MET A 104 1.98 -5.44 9.97
N ILE A 105 2.04 -4.38 10.76
CA ILE A 105 1.19 -3.21 10.60
C ILE A 105 1.67 -2.47 9.35
N ARG A 106 0.82 -2.43 8.33
CA ARG A 106 1.08 -1.73 7.07
C ARG A 106 0.54 -0.31 7.07
N GLY A 107 -0.46 -0.04 7.90
CA GLY A 107 -1.04 1.28 8.04
C GLY A 107 -1.77 1.46 9.37
N GLU A 108 -1.68 2.65 9.91
CA GLU A 108 -2.45 3.17 11.04
C GLU A 108 -3.20 4.40 10.56
N PHE A 109 -4.50 4.45 10.79
CA PHE A 109 -5.37 5.49 10.24
C PHE A 109 -6.33 6.03 11.30
N GLU A 110 -6.68 7.29 11.14
CA GLU A 110 -7.75 7.91 11.90
C GLU A 110 -9.10 7.66 11.23
N LEU A 111 -10.18 7.68 12.02
CA LEU A 111 -11.53 7.52 11.50
C LEU A 111 -12.09 8.85 10.98
N ASN A 112 -11.54 9.32 9.86
CA ASN A 112 -12.00 10.51 9.15
C ASN A 112 -12.06 10.24 7.63
N ARG A 113 -12.72 11.13 6.87
CA ARG A 113 -12.94 10.91 5.43
C ARG A 113 -11.65 10.71 4.63
N GLU A 114 -10.63 11.53 4.88
CA GLU A 114 -9.37 11.54 4.12
C GLU A 114 -8.54 10.28 4.40
N GLU A 115 -8.41 9.92 5.67
CA GLU A 115 -7.68 8.73 6.10
C GLU A 115 -8.41 7.43 5.70
N VAL A 116 -9.74 7.43 5.66
CA VAL A 116 -10.51 6.30 5.11
C VAL A 116 -10.30 6.19 3.60
N ASP A 117 -10.28 7.29 2.85
CA ASP A 117 -9.97 7.25 1.41
C ASP A 117 -8.58 6.65 1.15
N ARG A 118 -7.61 7.02 1.98
CA ARG A 118 -6.26 6.48 1.95
C ARG A 118 -6.22 4.99 2.28
N LEU A 119 -6.86 4.56 3.37
CA LEU A 119 -6.98 3.14 3.77
C LEU A 119 -7.53 2.30 2.63
N LEU A 120 -8.62 2.74 1.98
CA LEU A 120 -9.25 1.99 0.91
C LEU A 120 -8.31 1.81 -0.29
N ALA A 121 -7.50 2.83 -0.61
CA ALA A 121 -6.49 2.75 -1.66
C ALA A 121 -5.32 1.83 -1.26
N GLU A 122 -4.86 1.88 -0.01
CA GLU A 122 -3.78 1.02 0.49
C GLU A 122 -4.21 -0.46 0.54
N ILE A 123 -5.46 -0.75 0.87
CA ILE A 123 -6.05 -2.08 0.75
C ILE A 123 -5.96 -2.60 -0.69
N ASP A 124 -6.32 -1.77 -1.68
CA ASP A 124 -6.25 -2.17 -3.09
C ASP A 124 -4.81 -2.44 -3.53
N ILE A 125 -3.87 -1.60 -3.11
CA ILE A 125 -2.44 -1.79 -3.35
C ILE A 125 -1.95 -3.11 -2.73
N TYR A 126 -2.31 -3.37 -1.47
CA TYR A 126 -1.93 -4.61 -0.77
C TYR A 126 -2.40 -5.85 -1.54
N LEU A 127 -3.67 -5.86 -1.96
CA LEU A 127 -4.24 -6.98 -2.70
C LEU A 127 -3.65 -7.14 -4.10
N LEU A 128 -3.36 -6.04 -4.80
CA LEU A 128 -2.67 -6.08 -6.09
C LEU A 128 -1.29 -6.74 -5.98
N ASN A 129 -0.53 -6.40 -4.93
CA ASN A 129 0.78 -6.98 -4.69
C ASN A 129 0.69 -8.46 -4.30
N LEU A 130 -0.32 -8.82 -3.49
CA LEU A 130 -0.60 -10.21 -3.13
C LEU A 130 -0.92 -11.07 -4.38
N ASP A 131 -1.73 -10.55 -5.30
CA ASP A 131 -2.12 -11.26 -6.53
C ASP A 131 -0.96 -11.35 -7.54
N ASN A 132 -0.09 -10.34 -7.60
CA ASN A 132 1.04 -10.29 -8.53
C ASN A 132 2.31 -11.01 -8.03
N GLY A 133 2.29 -11.55 -6.81
CA GLY A 133 3.41 -12.32 -6.26
C GLY A 133 4.64 -11.48 -5.89
N THR A 134 4.46 -10.17 -5.63
CA THR A 134 5.49 -9.36 -4.96
C THR A 134 5.47 -9.73 -3.48
N ASP A 135 6.24 -10.78 -3.17
CA ASP A 135 6.23 -11.46 -1.88
C ASP A 135 6.73 -10.52 -0.75
N TYR A 136 5.84 -10.26 0.21
CA TYR A 136 6.12 -9.48 1.42
C TYR A 136 6.93 -10.26 2.47
N SER A 137 7.33 -11.50 2.19
CA SER A 137 8.06 -12.37 3.14
C SER A 137 9.50 -11.93 3.45
N ASN A 138 10.05 -10.93 2.75
CA ASN A 138 11.47 -10.57 2.82
C ASN A 138 11.76 -9.07 3.13
N GLN A 139 10.82 -8.32 3.71
CA GLN A 139 11.08 -6.95 4.20
C GLN A 139 10.94 -6.85 5.71
#